data_AF-A0A060VUI2-F1
#
_entry.id   AF-A0A060VUI2-F1
#
_cell.length_a   1.000
_cell.length_b   1.000
_cell.length_c   1.000
_cell.angle_alpha   90.00
_cell.angle_beta   90.00
_cell.angle_gamma   90.00
#
_symmetry.space_group_name_H-M   'P 1'
#
loop_
_entity.id
_entity.type
_entity.pdbx_description
1 polymer ?
#
loop_
_entity_poly.entity_id
_entity_poly.type
_entity_poly.pdbx_seq_one_letter_code
_entity_poly.pdbx_strand_id
1 'polypeptide(L)'
;MGLTWSGKYISLFLAVQLAYLLQAVRATGKCDTVFKGFSNCLLKLGENMANYPQELDEKENLQTICIYWDDFHSCATTALADCQEGATDLWEKLKKESRNLEFRGSLFELCGGGNGAFKSTVPFGLTMLLTALSALVTWLAF
;
A
#
# COMPACT_ATOMS: atom_id res chain seq x y z
N MET A 1 -51.00 -27.84 14.79
CA MET A 1 -49.88 -26.96 15.19
C MET A 1 -48.61 -27.50 14.56
N GLY A 2 -48.09 -26.94 13.47
CA GLY A 2 -46.93 -27.56 12.80
C GLY A 2 -46.24 -26.81 11.67
N LEU A 3 -46.58 -25.54 11.40
CA LEU A 3 -46.03 -24.79 10.26
C LEU A 3 -45.03 -23.68 10.63
N THR A 4 -44.75 -23.46 11.92
CA THR A 4 -43.96 -22.29 12.39
C THR A 4 -42.47 -22.59 12.60
N TRP A 5 -42.08 -23.86 12.69
CA TRP A 5 -40.69 -24.26 12.93
C TRP A 5 -39.86 -24.10 11.66
N SER A 6 -40.35 -24.64 10.53
CA SER A 6 -39.72 -24.56 9.21
C SER A 6 -39.51 -23.13 8.73
N GLY A 7 -40.49 -22.25 8.93
CA GLY A 7 -40.42 -20.84 8.52
C GLY A 7 -39.32 -20.05 9.23
N LYS A 8 -39.11 -20.28 10.53
CA LYS A 8 -38.03 -19.62 11.30
C LYS A 8 -36.64 -20.08 10.86
N TYR A 9 -36.45 -21.36 10.56
CA TYR A 9 -35.17 -21.87 10.02
C TYR A 9 -34.89 -21.36 8.61
N ILE A 10 -35.90 -21.33 7.74
CA ILE A 10 -35.77 -20.78 6.39
C ILE A 10 -35.41 -19.29 6.44
N SER A 11 -36.05 -18.52 7.32
CA SER A 11 -35.74 -17.10 7.53
C SER A 11 -34.32 -16.88 8.05
N LEU A 12 -33.86 -17.71 9.00
CA LEU A 12 -32.49 -17.68 9.50
C LEU A 12 -31.47 -18.01 8.41
N PHE A 13 -31.74 -19.04 7.61
CA PHE A 13 -30.85 -19.45 6.52
C PHE A 13 -30.73 -18.35 5.45
N LEU A 14 -31.85 -17.74 5.07
CA LEU A 14 -31.87 -16.59 4.17
C LEU A 14 -31.12 -15.39 4.74
N ALA A 15 -31.27 -15.09 6.03
CA ALA A 15 -30.55 -14.00 6.68
C ALA A 15 -29.04 -14.22 6.68
N VAL A 16 -28.58 -15.46 6.93
CA VAL A 16 -27.16 -15.82 6.89
C VAL A 16 -26.60 -15.68 5.47
N GLN A 17 -27.33 -16.16 4.46
CA GLN A 17 -26.91 -16.02 3.06
C GLN A 17 -26.86 -14.56 2.61
N LEU A 18 -27.84 -13.77 3.01
CA LEU A 18 -27.88 -12.34 2.70
C LEU A 18 -26.74 -11.59 3.40
N ALA A 19 -26.40 -11.95 4.64
CA ALA A 19 -25.26 -11.39 5.36
C ALA A 19 -23.93 -11.73 4.66
N TYR A 20 -23.77 -12.97 4.18
CA TYR A 20 -22.59 -13.39 3.41
C TYR A 20 -22.45 -12.61 2.10
N LEU A 21 -23.55 -12.46 1.35
CA LEU A 21 -23.57 -11.64 0.13
C LEU A 21 -23.26 -10.17 0.41
N LEU A 22 -23.80 -9.60 1.49
CA LEU A 22 -23.50 -8.23 1.93
C LEU A 22 -22.02 -8.05 2.30
N GLN A 23 -21.40 -9.06 2.93
CA GLN A 23 -19.97 -9.02 3.24
C GLN A 23 -19.12 -9.09 1.96
N ALA A 24 -19.49 -9.95 1.01
CA ALA A 24 -18.83 -10.04 -0.29
C ALA A 24 -18.92 -8.72 -1.08
N VAL A 25 -20.11 -8.12 -1.15
CA VAL A 25 -20.32 -6.83 -1.84
C VAL A 25 -19.59 -5.68 -1.15
N ARG A 26 -19.52 -5.67 0.19
CA ARG A 26 -18.73 -4.67 0.93
C ARG A 26 -17.22 -4.82 0.72
N ALA A 27 -16.74 -6.04 0.49
CA ALA A 27 -15.35 -6.25 0.08
C ALA A 27 -15.10 -5.71 -1.33
N THR A 28 -16.04 -5.89 -2.26
CA THR A 28 -15.98 -5.31 -3.62
C THR A 28 -16.09 -3.78 -3.62
N GLY A 29 -16.94 -3.19 -2.77
CA GLY A 29 -17.12 -1.74 -2.69
C GLY A 29 -15.87 -0.96 -2.22
N LYS A 30 -14.93 -1.63 -1.54
CA LYS A 30 -13.61 -1.06 -1.20
C LYS A 30 -12.69 -0.99 -2.42
N CYS A 31 -12.90 -1.84 -3.42
CA CYS A 31 -12.15 -1.86 -4.68
C CYS A 31 -12.61 -0.79 -5.68
N ASP A 32 -13.87 -0.37 -5.61
CA ASP A 32 -14.41 0.68 -6.49
C ASP A 32 -13.68 2.03 -6.32
N THR A 33 -13.08 2.24 -5.14
CA THR A 33 -12.32 3.45 -4.82
C THR A 33 -10.83 3.36 -5.14
N VAL A 34 -10.30 2.20 -5.57
CA VAL A 34 -8.87 2.02 -5.87
C VAL A 34 -8.43 2.92 -7.00
N PHE A 35 -9.17 2.91 -8.11
CA PHE A 35 -8.85 3.75 -9.27
C PHE A 35 -8.91 5.24 -8.92
N LYS A 36 -9.86 5.63 -8.05
CA LYS A 36 -9.99 7.00 -7.54
C LYS A 36 -8.82 7.36 -6.61
N GLY A 37 -8.42 6.46 -5.71
CA GLY A 37 -7.27 6.66 -4.82
C GLY A 37 -5.97 6.80 -5.62
N PHE A 38 -5.75 5.88 -6.55
CA PHE A 38 -4.60 5.90 -7.44
C PHE A 38 -4.54 7.15 -8.32
N SER A 39 -5.68 7.55 -8.92
CA SER A 39 -5.73 8.77 -9.74
C SER A 39 -5.47 10.02 -8.90
N ASN A 40 -5.95 10.09 -7.66
CA ASN A 40 -5.62 11.18 -6.75
C ASN A 40 -4.12 11.24 -6.44
N CYS A 41 -3.45 10.10 -6.25
CA CYS A 41 -1.99 10.04 -6.07
C CYS A 41 -1.26 10.60 -7.32
N LEU A 42 -1.70 10.22 -8.52
CA LEU A 42 -1.13 10.73 -9.78
C LEU A 42 -1.34 12.24 -9.95
N LEU A 43 -2.54 12.73 -9.65
CA LEU A 43 -2.85 14.16 -9.73
C LEU A 43 -1.98 14.97 -8.77
N LYS A 44 -1.80 14.50 -7.54
CA LYS A 44 -0.92 15.14 -6.55
C LYS A 44 0.53 15.19 -7.01
N LEU A 45 1.04 14.11 -7.61
CA LEU A 45 2.39 14.11 -8.19
C LEU A 45 2.50 15.15 -9.32
N GLY A 46 1.51 15.19 -10.22
CA GLY A 46 1.46 16.16 -11.30
C GLY A 46 1.41 17.60 -10.78
N GLU A 47 0.64 17.88 -9.74
CA GLU A 47 0.55 19.20 -9.10
C GLU A 47 1.87 19.62 -8.43
N ASN A 48 2.54 18.69 -7.74
CA ASN A 48 3.87 18.94 -7.15
C ASN A 48 4.92 19.26 -8.22
N MET A 49 4.84 18.62 -9.39
CA MET A 49 5.72 18.88 -10.54
C MET A 49 5.35 20.18 -11.27
N ALA A 50 4.07 20.55 -11.30
CA ALA A 50 3.62 21.80 -11.93
C ALA A 50 3.97 23.05 -11.10
N ASN A 51 3.93 22.93 -9.77
CA ASN A 51 4.28 24.00 -8.83
C ASN A 51 5.76 23.97 -8.40
N TYR A 52 6.59 23.29 -9.20
CA TYR A 52 7.97 23.03 -8.86
C TYR A 52 8.82 24.31 -8.85
N PRO A 53 9.52 24.64 -7.74
CA PRO A 53 10.36 25.83 -7.68
C PRO A 53 11.60 25.64 -8.56
N GLN A 54 11.67 26.39 -9.67
CA GLN A 54 12.69 26.27 -10.70
C GLN A 54 14.05 26.90 -10.31
N GLU A 55 14.15 27.54 -9.13
CA GLU A 55 15.33 28.29 -8.65
C GLU A 55 16.24 27.51 -7.66
N LEU A 56 16.09 26.19 -7.54
CA LEU A 56 16.95 25.36 -6.70
C LEU A 56 18.26 24.97 -7.44
N ASP A 57 19.31 24.61 -6.70
CA ASP A 57 20.54 24.01 -7.26
C ASP A 57 20.20 22.65 -7.91
N GLU A 58 20.85 22.25 -9.02
CA GLU A 58 20.61 20.97 -9.75
C GLU A 58 20.54 19.75 -8.82
N LYS A 59 21.33 19.75 -7.74
CA LYS A 59 21.34 18.66 -6.75
C LYS A 59 20.12 18.69 -5.81
N GLU A 60 19.73 19.87 -5.34
CA GLU A 60 18.51 20.05 -4.53
C GLU A 60 17.26 19.80 -5.37
N ASN A 61 17.37 20.04 -6.67
CA ASN A 61 16.29 19.82 -7.60
C ASN A 61 15.91 18.33 -7.69
N LEU A 62 16.92 17.49 -7.94
CA LEU A 62 16.75 16.05 -8.05
C LEU A 62 16.26 15.43 -6.73
N GLN A 63 16.74 15.92 -5.58
CA GLN A 63 16.25 15.43 -4.29
C GLN A 63 14.78 15.74 -4.06
N THR A 64 14.34 16.95 -4.38
CA THR A 64 12.92 17.36 -4.23
C THR A 64 12.01 16.54 -5.13
N ILE A 65 12.42 16.32 -6.39
CA ILE A 65 11.72 15.47 -7.34
C ILE A 65 11.59 14.03 -6.81
N CYS A 66 12.65 13.49 -6.20
CA CYS A 66 12.61 12.15 -5.63
C CYS A 66 11.75 12.04 -4.37
N ILE A 67 11.60 13.11 -3.59
CA ILE A 67 10.64 13.14 -2.46
C ILE A 67 9.21 13.05 -2.99
N TYR A 68 8.86 13.83 -4.02
CA TYR A 68 7.53 13.77 -4.64
C TYR A 68 7.23 12.39 -5.24
N TRP A 69 8.24 11.77 -5.83
CA TRP A 69 8.14 10.41 -6.34
C TRP A 69 7.93 9.37 -5.25
N ASP A 70 8.65 9.46 -4.13
CA ASP A 70 8.50 8.53 -3.00
C ASP A 70 7.11 8.66 -2.35
N ASP A 71 6.62 9.90 -2.19
CA ASP A 71 5.27 10.20 -1.72
C ASP A 71 4.19 9.57 -2.63
N PHE A 72 4.36 9.71 -3.95
CA PHE A 72 3.49 9.07 -4.92
C PHE A 72 3.52 7.55 -4.76
N HIS A 73 4.70 6.97 -4.63
CA HIS A 73 4.88 5.52 -4.55
C HIS A 73 4.24 4.95 -3.29
N SER A 74 4.41 5.62 -2.14
CA SER A 74 3.73 5.27 -0.89
C SER A 74 2.21 5.38 -1.00
N CYS A 75 1.71 6.50 -1.55
CA CYS A 75 0.28 6.73 -1.79
C CYS A 75 -0.34 5.66 -2.70
N ALA A 76 0.31 5.35 -3.82
CA ALA A 76 -0.16 4.35 -4.77
C ALA A 76 -0.19 2.96 -4.14
N THR A 77 0.88 2.55 -3.43
CA THR A 77 0.90 1.25 -2.75
C THR A 77 -0.21 1.15 -1.70
N THR A 78 -0.48 2.20 -0.92
CA THR A 78 -1.59 2.21 0.03
C THR A 78 -2.96 2.15 -0.67
N ALA A 79 -3.19 2.98 -1.69
CA ALA A 79 -4.46 3.02 -2.43
C ALA A 79 -4.79 1.67 -3.09
N LEU A 80 -3.77 0.89 -3.42
CA LEU A 80 -3.92 -0.43 -4.02
C LEU A 80 -3.98 -1.56 -2.98
N ALA A 81 -3.35 -1.40 -1.82
CA ALA A 81 -3.43 -2.37 -0.72
C ALA A 81 -4.84 -2.48 -0.12
N ASP A 82 -5.66 -1.43 -0.26
CA ASP A 82 -7.04 -1.39 0.23
C ASP A 82 -8.02 -2.31 -0.54
N CYS A 83 -7.57 -2.97 -1.62
CA CYS A 83 -8.37 -3.90 -2.41
C CYS A 83 -7.66 -5.25 -2.60
N GLN A 84 -8.35 -6.34 -2.27
CA GLN A 84 -7.81 -7.70 -2.39
C GLN A 84 -8.54 -8.53 -3.45
N GLU A 85 -7.91 -8.65 -4.62
CA GLU A 85 -7.49 -9.85 -5.38
C GLU A 85 -7.31 -9.38 -6.84
N GLY A 86 -6.08 -9.41 -7.37
CA GLY A 86 -5.77 -9.00 -8.75
C GLY A 86 -5.34 -7.54 -8.97
N ALA A 87 -5.78 -6.58 -8.15
CA ALA A 87 -5.35 -5.17 -8.30
C ALA A 87 -3.85 -4.98 -7.98
N THR A 88 -3.38 -5.58 -6.89
CA THR A 88 -1.96 -5.58 -6.50
C THR A 88 -1.08 -6.31 -7.52
N ASP A 89 -1.55 -7.45 -8.06
CA ASP A 89 -0.81 -8.20 -9.08
C ASP A 89 -0.67 -7.40 -10.39
N LEU A 90 -1.77 -6.79 -10.84
CA LEU A 90 -1.77 -5.92 -12.01
C LEU A 90 -0.84 -4.72 -11.83
N TRP A 91 -0.79 -4.15 -10.63
CA TRP A 91 0.12 -3.06 -10.30
C TRP A 91 1.58 -3.48 -10.25
N GLU A 92 1.91 -4.60 -9.62
CA GLU A 92 3.28 -5.11 -9.61
C GLU A 92 3.74 -5.44 -11.03
N LYS A 93 2.84 -5.96 -11.88
CA LYS A 93 3.10 -6.13 -13.31
C LYS A 93 3.33 -4.79 -14.02
N LEU A 94 2.46 -3.79 -13.81
CA LEU A 94 2.62 -2.44 -14.38
C LEU A 94 3.92 -1.77 -13.92
N LYS A 95 4.31 -1.93 -12.65
CA LYS A 95 5.57 -1.43 -12.09
C LYS A 95 6.78 -2.11 -12.73
N LYS A 96 6.70 -3.42 -12.94
CA LYS A 96 7.73 -4.19 -13.64
C LYS A 96 7.88 -3.74 -15.10
N GLU A 97 6.77 -3.59 -15.81
CA GLU A 97 6.76 -3.07 -17.18
C GLU A 97 7.29 -1.64 -17.23
N SER A 98 6.85 -0.76 -16.31
CA SER A 98 7.33 0.62 -16.21
C SER A 98 8.84 0.71 -15.96
N ARG A 99 9.41 -0.21 -15.17
CA ARG A 99 10.85 -0.29 -14.93
C ARG A 99 11.63 -0.76 -16.17
N ASN A 100 10.97 -1.52 -17.04
CA ASN A 100 11.56 -2.05 -18.27
C ASN A 100 11.41 -1.10 -19.46
N LEU A 101 10.70 0.02 -19.30
CA LEU A 101 10.62 1.04 -20.34
C LEU A 101 11.99 1.71 -20.50
N GLU A 102 12.54 1.71 -21.72
CA GLU A 102 13.82 2.35 -22.08
C GLU A 102 13.75 3.89 -22.13
N PHE A 103 13.03 4.52 -21.20
CA PHE A 103 13.06 5.96 -21.05
C PHE A 103 14.26 6.35 -20.18
N ARG A 104 15.35 6.74 -20.84
CA ARG A 104 16.50 7.38 -20.18
C ARG A 104 16.01 8.61 -19.40
N GLY A 105 16.23 8.63 -18.08
CA GLY A 105 15.79 9.72 -17.21
C GLY A 105 14.39 9.55 -16.61
N SER A 106 13.86 8.32 -16.54
CA SER A 106 12.63 8.06 -15.78
C SER A 106 12.86 8.30 -14.27
N LEU A 107 11.82 8.74 -13.55
CA LEU A 107 11.85 8.87 -12.09
C LEU A 107 12.19 7.54 -11.41
N PHE A 108 11.85 6.43 -12.06
CA PHE A 108 12.18 5.08 -11.59
C PHE A 108 13.70 4.83 -11.56
N GLU A 109 14.42 5.35 -12.55
CA GLU A 109 15.89 5.26 -12.65
C GLU A 109 16.55 6.31 -11.74
N LEU A 110 16.09 7.57 -11.80
CA LEU A 110 16.67 8.70 -11.08
C LEU A 110 16.50 8.59 -9.55
N CYS A 111 15.37 8.04 -9.10
CA CYS A 111 15.01 7.95 -7.69
C CYS A 111 14.96 6.51 -7.16
N GLY A 112 15.24 5.50 -8.00
CA GLY A 112 15.22 4.08 -7.63
C GLY A 112 16.33 3.65 -6.67
N GLY A 113 17.37 4.47 -6.52
CA GLY A 113 18.43 4.30 -5.53
C GLY A 113 18.25 5.25 -4.35
N GLY A 114 17.27 5.00 -3.48
CA GLY A 114 16.98 5.84 -2.31
C GLY A 114 18.22 6.14 -1.45
N ASN A 115 18.74 7.36 -1.57
CA ASN A 115 19.67 7.99 -0.63
C ASN A 115 19.05 9.25 0.01
N GLY A 116 17.75 9.21 0.28
CA GLY A 116 17.11 10.01 1.33
C GLY A 116 17.26 9.29 2.66
N ALA A 117 18.51 9.12 3.12
CA ALA A 117 18.81 8.43 4.36
C ALA A 117 18.42 9.31 5.57
N PHE A 118 17.21 9.12 6.09
CA PHE A 118 17.12 8.81 7.51
C PHE A 118 16.88 7.31 7.64
N LYS A 119 17.92 6.54 7.28
CA LYS A 119 18.09 5.24 7.91
C LYS A 119 18.23 5.54 9.38
N SER A 120 17.10 5.47 10.09
CA SER A 120 17.10 5.16 11.51
C SER A 120 17.78 3.79 11.59
N THR A 121 19.10 3.84 11.63
CA THR A 121 19.97 2.72 11.90
C THR A 121 19.72 2.46 13.36
N VAL A 122 18.62 1.76 13.65
CA VAL A 122 18.60 0.91 14.81
C VAL A 122 19.80 0.00 14.57
N PRO A 123 20.90 0.15 15.34
CA PRO A 123 22.08 -0.63 15.09
C PRO A 123 21.64 -2.09 15.11
N PHE A 124 22.03 -2.87 14.11
CA PHE A 124 21.70 -4.29 14.03
C PHE A 124 22.06 -5.04 15.33
N GLY A 125 23.00 -4.48 16.11
CA GLY A 125 23.29 -4.89 17.48
C GLY A 125 22.12 -4.76 18.46
N LEU A 126 21.28 -3.71 18.39
CA LEU A 126 20.12 -3.51 19.27
C LEU A 126 18.99 -4.50 18.95
N THR A 127 18.74 -4.81 17.67
CA THR A 127 17.77 -5.85 17.30
C THR A 127 18.25 -7.24 17.72
N MET A 128 19.53 -7.54 17.58
CA MET A 128 20.15 -8.77 18.11
C MET A 128 20.12 -8.83 19.65
N LEU A 129 20.33 -7.70 20.33
CA LEU A 129 20.30 -7.64 21.79
C LEU A 129 18.87 -7.86 22.32
N LEU A 130 17.87 -7.25 21.69
CA LEU A 130 16.46 -7.40 22.06
C LEU A 130 15.95 -8.83 21.86
N THR A 131 16.35 -9.50 20.78
CA THR A 131 15.99 -10.91 20.56
C THR A 131 16.71 -11.82 21.56
N ALA A 132 17.99 -11.58 21.87
CA ALA A 132 18.72 -12.33 22.89
C ALA A 132 18.13 -12.15 24.30
N LEU A 133 17.76 -10.93 24.67
CA LEU A 133 17.09 -10.63 25.95
C LEU A 133 15.73 -11.32 26.06
N SER A 134 14.95 -11.36 24.97
CA SER A 134 13.65 -12.04 24.95
C SER A 134 13.77 -13.56 25.15
N ALA A 135 14.82 -14.18 24.59
CA ALA A 135 15.14 -15.58 24.80
C ALA A 135 15.59 -15.83 26.25
N LEU A 136 16.41 -14.95 26.83
CA LEU A 136 16.89 -15.10 28.21
C LEU A 136 15.75 -14.99 29.24
N VAL A 137 14.78 -14.10 29.01
CA VAL A 137 13.58 -13.97 29.87
C VAL A 137 12.70 -15.22 29.78
N THR A 138 12.59 -15.86 28.62
CA THR A 138 11.82 -17.10 28.48
C THR A 138 12.48 -18.31 29.15
N TRP A 139 13.81 -18.33 29.22
CA TRP A 139 14.56 -19.38 29.91
C TRP A 139 14.59 -19.22 31.44
N LEU A 140 14.50 -18.00 31.97
CA LEU A 140 14.43 -17.75 33.42
C LEU A 140 13.02 -17.91 33.99
N ALA A 141 12.00 -17.97 33.14
CA ALA A 141 10.60 -18.18 33.52
C ALA A 141 10.18 -19.67 33.53
N PHE A 142 11.12 -20.59 33.33
CA PHE A 142 10.93 -22.05 33.39
C PHE A 142 11.85 -22.69 34.41
#